data_AF-A0A1V3WYI8-F1
#
_entry.id   AF-A0A1V3WYI8-F1
#
_cell.length_a   1.000
_cell.length_b   1.000
_cell.length_c   1.000
_cell.angle_alpha   90.00
_cell.angle_beta   90.00
_cell.angle_gamma   90.00
#
_symmetry.space_group_name_H-M   'P 1'
#
loop_
_entity.id
_entity.type
_entity.pdbx_description
1 polymer ?
#
loop_
_entity_poly.entity_id
_entity_poly.type
_entity_poly.pdbx_seq_one_letter_code
_entity_poly.pdbx_strand_id
1 'polypeptide(L)'
;MTITARLRDSEPTAVGKEPFTRDGFPQVYSISTAQVSTLTGVPLAGSYLQLIEDQPGGLGPIGIPHLDAGPFLSYGIQWITFGILAPIGLGYFAYAELRARRRERREPPPADEPMTVEQKLADRYGRRR
;
A
#
# COMPACT_ATOMS: atom_id res chain seq x y z
N MET A 1 -33.82 -34.89 -17.95
CA MET A 1 -33.15 -33.61 -17.64
C MET A 1 -32.03 -33.90 -16.68
N THR A 2 -30.83 -33.40 -16.94
CA THR A 2 -29.63 -33.66 -16.12
C THR A 2 -29.08 -32.32 -15.65
N ILE A 3 -28.73 -32.23 -14.37
CA ILE A 3 -28.15 -31.04 -13.75
C ILE A 3 -26.77 -31.40 -13.21
N THR A 4 -25.77 -30.59 -13.52
CA THR A 4 -24.42 -30.70 -12.98
C THR A 4 -24.20 -29.60 -11.96
N ALA A 5 -23.83 -29.95 -10.74
CA ALA A 5 -23.69 -28.99 -9.65
C ALA A 5 -22.69 -29.47 -8.60
N ARG A 6 -22.18 -28.53 -7.80
CA ARG A 6 -21.43 -28.84 -6.59
C ARG A 6 -22.37 -28.81 -5.38
N LEU A 7 -22.45 -29.92 -4.66
CA LEU A 7 -23.12 -29.96 -3.37
C LEU A 7 -22.33 -29.16 -2.32
N ARG A 8 -23.01 -28.28 -1.61
CA ARG A 8 -22.44 -27.46 -0.53
C ARG A 8 -23.34 -27.52 0.70
N ASP A 9 -22.70 -27.57 1.86
CA ASP A 9 -23.40 -27.43 3.14
C ASP A 9 -23.84 -25.98 3.34
N SER A 10 -24.90 -25.78 4.14
CA SER A 10 -25.32 -24.45 4.55
C SER A 10 -24.18 -23.69 5.23
N GLU A 11 -23.98 -22.44 4.84
CA GLU A 11 -22.97 -21.60 5.46
C GLU A 11 -23.41 -21.17 6.87
N PRO A 12 -22.46 -21.03 7.81
CA PRO A 12 -22.77 -20.51 9.14
C PRO A 12 -23.15 -19.05 9.05
N THR A 13 -24.11 -18.65 9.87
CA THR A 13 -24.55 -17.26 9.97
C THR A 13 -23.47 -16.42 10.65
N ALA A 14 -23.07 -15.32 10.04
CA ALA A 14 -22.14 -14.39 10.66
C ALA A 14 -22.80 -13.67 11.85
N VAL A 15 -22.11 -13.65 13.00
CA VAL A 15 -22.61 -12.99 14.23
C VAL A 15 -22.84 -11.51 13.97
N GLY A 16 -24.05 -11.02 14.27
CA GLY A 16 -24.43 -9.62 14.07
C GLY A 16 -24.75 -9.23 12.61
N LYS A 17 -24.88 -10.21 11.70
CA LYS A 17 -25.29 -10.02 10.31
C LYS A 17 -26.69 -10.62 10.09
N GLU A 18 -27.67 -10.02 10.74
CA GLU A 18 -29.08 -10.39 10.54
C GLU A 18 -29.51 -10.08 9.10
N PRO A 19 -30.46 -10.86 8.53
CA PRO A 19 -31.05 -10.56 7.24
C PRO A 19 -31.62 -9.14 7.22
N PHE A 20 -31.39 -8.44 6.12
CA PHE A 20 -31.83 -7.05 5.95
C PHE A 20 -32.48 -6.86 4.59
N THR A 21 -33.30 -5.82 4.47
CA THR A 21 -33.92 -5.46 3.19
C THR A 21 -33.11 -4.34 2.55
N ARG A 22 -32.71 -4.52 1.30
CA ARG A 22 -32.05 -3.48 0.50
C ARG A 22 -32.66 -3.46 -0.90
N ASP A 23 -32.93 -2.26 -1.40
CA ASP A 23 -33.54 -2.02 -2.71
C ASP A 23 -34.87 -2.78 -2.90
N GLY A 24 -35.62 -2.98 -1.81
CA GLY A 24 -36.91 -3.68 -1.80
C GLY A 24 -36.83 -5.21 -1.72
N PHE A 25 -35.63 -5.80 -1.67
CA PHE A 25 -35.45 -7.25 -1.62
C PHE A 25 -34.82 -7.70 -0.29
N PRO A 26 -35.27 -8.82 0.30
CA PRO A 26 -34.60 -9.42 1.45
C PRO A 26 -33.25 -9.99 1.03
N GLN A 27 -32.20 -9.68 1.80
CA GLN A 27 -30.84 -10.11 1.56
C GLN A 27 -30.30 -10.81 2.81
N VAL A 28 -29.58 -11.91 2.57
CA VAL A 28 -28.82 -12.64 3.59
C VAL A 28 -27.33 -12.44 3.33
N TYR A 29 -26.54 -12.40 4.40
CA TYR A 29 -25.10 -12.16 4.28
C TYR A 29 -24.33 -13.42 3.83
N SER A 30 -24.79 -14.59 4.26
CA SER A 30 -24.25 -15.90 3.95
C SER A 30 -25.32 -16.79 3.33
N ILE A 31 -24.93 -17.82 2.57
CA ILE A 31 -25.88 -18.77 1.98
C ILE A 31 -26.34 -19.77 3.06
N SER A 32 -27.10 -19.28 4.04
CA SER A 32 -27.68 -20.08 5.11
C SER A 32 -29.07 -20.57 4.69
N THR A 33 -29.22 -21.88 4.48
CA THR A 33 -30.50 -22.45 4.05
C THR A 33 -31.59 -22.28 5.11
N ALA A 34 -31.22 -22.27 6.39
CA ALA A 34 -32.15 -22.01 7.49
C ALA A 34 -32.68 -20.56 7.48
N GLN A 35 -31.81 -19.56 7.32
CA GLN A 35 -32.27 -18.16 7.21
C GLN A 35 -33.17 -17.96 5.99
N VAL A 36 -32.77 -18.50 4.84
CA VAL A 36 -33.55 -18.37 3.60
C VAL A 36 -34.91 -19.09 3.73
N SER A 37 -34.95 -20.26 4.36
CA SER A 37 -36.18 -21.00 4.60
C SER A 37 -37.18 -20.19 5.44
N THR A 38 -36.70 -19.54 6.51
CA THR A 38 -37.54 -18.66 7.35
C THR A 38 -38.04 -17.43 6.58
N LEU A 39 -37.19 -16.80 5.77
CA LEU A 39 -37.55 -15.59 5.01
C LEU A 39 -38.54 -15.87 3.87
N THR A 40 -38.40 -17.03 3.21
CA THR A 40 -39.25 -17.40 2.08
C THR A 40 -40.48 -18.20 2.49
N GLY A 41 -40.50 -18.76 3.71
CA GLY A 41 -41.55 -19.69 4.17
C GLY A 41 -41.50 -21.05 3.49
N VAL A 42 -40.44 -21.36 2.73
CA VAL A 42 -40.28 -22.60 2.00
C VAL A 42 -39.35 -23.53 2.78
N PRO A 43 -39.73 -24.79 3.06
CA PRO A 43 -38.82 -25.74 3.69
C PRO A 43 -37.68 -26.09 2.74
N LEU A 44 -36.45 -25.69 3.09
CA LEU A 44 -35.25 -25.99 2.32
C LEU A 44 -34.47 -27.15 2.94
N ALA A 45 -33.70 -27.85 2.11
CA ALA A 45 -32.73 -28.83 2.59
C ALA A 45 -31.57 -28.15 3.35
N GLY A 46 -30.86 -28.90 4.19
CA GLY A 46 -29.68 -28.40 4.92
C GLY A 46 -28.47 -28.07 4.03
N SER A 47 -28.51 -28.50 2.76
CA SER A 47 -27.48 -28.30 1.75
C SER A 47 -28.08 -27.66 0.50
N TYR A 48 -27.24 -26.99 -0.28
CA TYR A 48 -27.62 -26.38 -1.56
C TYR A 48 -26.74 -26.87 -2.71
N LEU A 49 -27.28 -26.76 -3.93
CA LEU A 49 -26.56 -27.08 -5.16
C LEU A 49 -26.06 -25.79 -5.79
N GLN A 50 -24.74 -25.64 -5.88
CA GLN A 50 -24.12 -24.56 -6.65
C GLN A 50 -23.98 -25.03 -8.10
N LEU A 51 -24.81 -24.48 -8.97
CA LEU A 51 -24.78 -24.77 -10.40
C LEU A 51 -23.49 -24.26 -11.05
N ILE A 52 -22.97 -25.03 -12.01
CA ILE A 52 -21.94 -24.55 -12.93
C ILE A 52 -22.58 -23.75 -14.07
N GLU A 53 -21.75 -23.16 -14.93
CA GLU A 53 -22.22 -22.40 -16.10
C GLU A 53 -23.12 -23.24 -17.00
N ASP A 54 -24.06 -22.56 -17.67
CA ASP A 54 -25.02 -23.12 -18.64
C ASP A 54 -25.91 -24.26 -18.12
N GLN A 55 -26.13 -24.34 -16.80
CA GLN A 55 -27.09 -25.27 -16.22
C GLN A 55 -28.51 -24.69 -16.19
N PRO A 56 -29.52 -25.52 -16.47
CA PRO A 56 -30.92 -25.09 -16.39
C PRO A 56 -31.27 -24.65 -14.98
N GLY A 57 -31.84 -23.44 -14.84
CA GLY A 57 -32.15 -22.82 -13.55
C GLY A 57 -31.02 -21.98 -12.95
N GLY A 58 -29.85 -21.90 -13.60
CA GLY A 58 -28.79 -20.97 -13.23
C GLY A 58 -29.15 -19.53 -13.61
N LEU A 59 -28.94 -18.58 -12.71
CA LEU A 59 -29.16 -17.14 -12.95
C LEU A 59 -28.03 -16.48 -13.77
N GLY A 60 -27.19 -17.29 -14.43
CA GLY A 60 -25.94 -16.87 -15.04
C GLY A 60 -24.84 -16.62 -14.00
N PRO A 61 -23.56 -16.87 -14.33
CA PRO A 61 -22.45 -16.51 -13.45
C PRO A 61 -22.42 -14.98 -13.28
N ILE A 62 -22.30 -14.52 -12.02
CA ILE A 62 -22.01 -13.10 -11.76
C ILE A 62 -20.61 -12.86 -12.31
N GLY A 63 -20.50 -12.01 -13.34
CA GLY A 63 -19.23 -11.63 -13.94
C GLY A 63 -18.26 -11.18 -12.85
N ILE A 64 -17.00 -11.62 -12.98
CA ILE A 64 -15.95 -11.28 -12.01
C ILE A 64 -15.93 -9.76 -11.86
N PRO A 65 -16.04 -9.20 -10.64
CA PRO A 65 -15.95 -7.77 -10.45
C PRO A 65 -14.65 -7.28 -11.08
N HIS A 66 -14.73 -6.22 -11.88
CA HIS A 66 -13.58 -5.67 -12.61
C HIS A 66 -12.49 -5.32 -11.58
N LEU A 67 -11.41 -6.10 -11.58
CA LEU A 67 -10.18 -5.84 -10.85
C LEU A 67 -9.29 -4.88 -11.65
N ASP A 68 -9.88 -3.87 -12.27
CA ASP A 68 -9.10 -2.77 -12.82
C ASP A 68 -8.54 -1.99 -11.63
N ALA A 69 -7.35 -2.39 -11.19
CA ALA A 69 -6.55 -1.58 -10.30
C ALA A 69 -6.47 -0.20 -10.97
N GLY A 70 -7.16 0.79 -10.36
CA GLY A 70 -7.22 2.14 -10.91
C GLY A 70 -5.82 2.65 -11.24
N PRO A 71 -5.70 3.64 -12.14
CA PRO A 71 -4.41 4.09 -12.64
C PRO A 71 -3.44 4.37 -11.49
N PHE A 72 -2.25 3.76 -11.52
CA PHE A 72 -1.17 3.90 -10.52
C PHE A 72 -0.54 5.31 -10.54
N LEU A 73 -1.38 6.35 -10.45
CA LEU A 73 -1.03 7.75 -10.61
C LEU A 73 -0.01 8.20 -9.56
N SER A 74 -0.15 7.73 -8.32
CA SER A 74 0.78 8.01 -7.24
C SER A 74 2.20 7.52 -7.56
N TYR A 75 2.33 6.32 -8.13
CA TYR A 75 3.62 5.75 -8.54
C TYR A 75 4.24 6.52 -9.71
N GLY A 76 3.42 6.96 -10.68
CA GLY A 76 3.87 7.81 -11.78
C GLY A 76 4.41 9.16 -11.29
N ILE A 77 3.70 9.81 -10.36
CA ILE A 77 4.12 11.10 -9.78
C ILE A 77 5.45 10.96 -9.03
N GLN A 78 5.68 9.86 -8.31
CA GLN A 78 6.94 9.62 -7.61
C GLN A 78 8.15 9.65 -8.55
N TRP A 79 8.06 9.01 -9.71
CA TRP A 79 9.15 9.02 -10.71
C TRP A 79 9.40 10.40 -11.29
N ILE A 80 8.35 11.19 -11.51
CA ILE A 80 8.48 12.59 -11.95
C ILE A 80 9.19 13.42 -10.88
N THR A 81 8.84 13.24 -9.59
CA THR A 81 9.51 13.91 -8.48
C THR A 81 11.01 13.59 -8.44
N PHE A 82 11.39 12.32 -8.58
CA PHE A 82 12.81 11.95 -8.66
C PHE A 82 13.50 12.53 -9.90
N GLY A 83 12.84 12.48 -11.05
CA GLY A 83 13.35 13.03 -12.31
C GLY A 83 13.63 14.54 -12.26
N ILE A 84 12.93 15.29 -11.40
CA ILE A 84 13.12 16.74 -11.22
C ILE A 84 14.10 17.04 -10.08
N LEU A 85 13.90 16.45 -8.90
CA LEU A 85 14.69 16.80 -7.72
C LEU A 85 16.14 16.33 -7.81
N ALA A 86 16.40 15.15 -8.40
CA ALA A 86 17.75 14.62 -8.52
C ALA A 86 18.69 15.53 -9.35
N PRO A 87 18.33 15.98 -10.58
CA PRO A 87 19.20 16.88 -11.34
C PRO A 87 19.33 18.26 -10.71
N ILE A 88 18.28 18.79 -10.08
CA ILE A 88 18.35 20.07 -9.34
C ILE A 88 19.36 19.95 -8.19
N GLY A 89 19.26 18.89 -7.39
CA GLY A 89 20.17 18.62 -6.29
C GLY A 89 21.61 18.46 -6.76
N LEU A 90 21.83 17.69 -7.84
CA LEU A 90 23.15 17.50 -8.44
C LEU A 90 23.75 18.82 -8.95
N GLY A 91 22.95 19.63 -9.66
CA GLY A 91 23.38 20.93 -10.17
C GLY A 91 23.73 21.91 -9.06
N TYR A 92 22.91 21.98 -8.01
CA TYR A 92 23.19 22.80 -6.83
C TYR A 92 24.45 22.34 -6.11
N PHE A 93 24.62 21.03 -5.90
CA PHE A 93 25.79 20.47 -5.24
C PHE A 93 27.08 20.77 -6.01
N ALA A 94 27.08 20.58 -7.34
CA ALA A 94 28.22 20.91 -8.19
C ALA A 94 28.58 22.41 -8.11
N TYR A 95 27.57 23.29 -8.14
CA TYR A 95 27.77 24.73 -7.98
C TYR A 95 28.33 25.09 -6.59
N ALA A 96 27.75 24.52 -5.53
CA ALA A 96 28.17 24.77 -4.15
C ALA A 96 29.61 24.32 -3.92
N GLU A 97 29.99 23.13 -4.41
CA GLU A 97 31.34 22.60 -4.35
C GLU A 97 32.32 23.51 -5.11
N LEU A 98 32.01 23.88 -6.35
CA LEU A 98 32.85 24.80 -7.14
C LEU A 98 33.03 26.16 -6.44
N ARG A 99 31.98 26.67 -5.80
CA ARG A 99 32.03 27.93 -5.06
C ARG A 99 32.86 27.80 -3.78
N ALA A 100 32.74 26.69 -3.05
CA ALA A 100 33.55 26.40 -1.87
C ALA A 100 35.03 26.32 -2.23
N ARG A 101 35.39 25.52 -3.25
CA ARG A 101 36.77 25.42 -3.77
C ARG A 101 37.35 26.77 -4.19
N ARG A 102 36.54 27.65 -4.77
CA ARG A 102 36.98 29.02 -5.14
C ARG A 102 37.22 29.91 -3.93
N ARG A 103 36.47 29.73 -2.84
CA ARG A 103 36.72 30.45 -1.57
C ARG A 103 38.00 29.96 -0.92
N GLU A 104 38.17 28.63 -0.81
CA GLU A 104 39.39 28.00 -0.30
C GLU A 104 40.66 28.44 -1.05
N ARG A 105 40.58 28.67 -2.37
CA ARG A 105 41.69 29.19 -3.17
C ARG A 105 41.97 30.69 -3.02
N ARG A 106 41.00 31.47 -2.53
CA ARG A 106 41.10 32.92 -2.36
C ARG A 106 41.49 33.30 -0.95
N GLU A 107 41.14 32.47 0.03
CA GLU A 107 41.73 32.57 1.36
C GLU A 107 43.20 32.14 1.25
N PRO A 108 44.16 33.02 1.60
CA PRO A 108 45.52 32.55 1.79
C PRO A 108 45.47 31.41 2.84
N PRO A 109 46.35 30.39 2.73
CA PRO A 109 46.50 29.43 3.82
C PRO A 109 46.62 30.24 5.12
N PRO A 110 46.01 29.80 6.24
CA PRO A 110 46.17 30.48 7.51
C PRO A 110 47.66 30.74 7.65
N ALA A 111 48.04 32.01 7.82
CA ALA A 111 49.42 32.34 8.03
C ALA A 111 49.90 31.41 9.15
N ASP A 112 51.00 30.69 8.91
CA ASP A 112 51.76 30.06 9.99
C ASP A 112 52.26 31.21 10.86
N GLU A 113 51.37 31.78 11.68
CA GLU A 113 51.74 32.66 12.76
C GLU A 113 52.64 31.78 13.63
N PRO A 114 53.93 32.13 13.76
CA PRO A 114 54.85 31.31 14.52
C PRO A 114 54.27 31.21 15.92
N MET A 115 53.89 29.99 16.32
CA MET A 115 53.33 29.73 17.64
C MET A 115 54.15 30.49 18.67
N THR A 116 53.48 31.34 19.44
CA THR A 116 54.15 32.16 20.45
C THR A 116 54.87 31.23 21.43
N VAL A 117 55.94 31.73 22.05
CA VAL A 117 56.77 30.93 22.97
C VAL A 117 55.90 30.27 24.06
N GLU A 118 54.87 30.97 24.55
CA GLU A 118 53.87 30.42 25.48
C GLU A 118 53.07 29.25 24.92
N GLN A 119 52.60 29.32 23.67
CA GLN A 119 51.89 28.21 23.02
C GLN A 119 52.79 26.99 22.81
N LYS A 120 54.07 27.19 22.47
CA LYS A 120 55.06 26.10 22.36
C LYS A 120 55.39 25.46 23.70
N LEU A 121 55.46 26.26 24.77
CA LEU A 121 55.64 25.75 26.13
C LEU A 121 54.40 25.00 26.60
N ALA A 122 53.19 25.52 26.37
CA ALA A 122 51.94 24.87 26.74
C ALA A 122 51.72 23.53 26.02
N ASP A 123 52.06 23.42 24.73
CA ASP A 123 51.97 22.16 24.00
C ASP A 123 53.00 21.11 24.50
N ARG A 124 54.23 21.55 24.78
CA ARG A 124 55.30 20.67 25.28
C ARG A 124 55.09 20.22 26.74
N TYR A 125 54.50 21.07 27.58
CA TYR A 125 54.31 20.80 29.02
C TYR A 125 52.87 20.39 29.39
N GLY A 126 51.87 20.70 28.56
CA GLY A 126 50.47 20.35 28.76
C GLY A 126 50.13 18.91 28.37
N ARG A 127 51.02 18.20 27.68
CA ARG A 127 50.87 16.77 27.37
C ARG A 127 51.43 15.87 28.48
N ARG A 128 50.95 16.06 29.72
CA ARG A 128 51.11 15.06 30.79
C ARG A 128 49.86 14.98 31.67
N ARG A 129 49.10 13.92 31.38
CA ARG A 129 48.01 13.28 32.14
C ARG A 129 46.74 14.08 32.39
#